data_AF-A0A378VM20-F1
#
_entry.id   AF-A0A378VM20-F1
#
_cell.length_a   1.000
_cell.length_b   1.000
_cell.length_c   1.000
_cell.angle_alpha   90.00
_cell.angle_beta   90.00
_cell.angle_gamma   90.00
#
_symmetry.space_group_name_H-M   'P 1'
#
loop_
_entity.id
_entity.type
_entity.pdbx_description
1 polymer ?
#
loop_
_entity_poly.entity_id
_entity_poly.type
_entity_poly.pdbx_seq_one_letter_code
_entity_poly.pdbx_strand_id
1 'polypeptide(L)'
;MLQRLNGQHHLIYGNYDYLIRQNEAHFLNTRKADGHPLLSSASHYLRLKLPEISNTAILCHYPLYEWDGIHHGLYHLYGHLHDRMAAVKGRALNIGWDLHSRFLTAQDIDIFLRDLPAVQYFDDKQNVIVGNSTEDAAAKVWARLAALNE
;
A
#
# COMPACT_ATOMS: atom_id res chain seq x y z
N MET A 1 -2.62 23.87 9.78
CA MET A 1 -1.40 23.08 10.11
C MET A 1 -0.62 22.69 8.86
N LEU A 2 -1.23 21.98 7.90
CA LEU A 2 -0.56 21.54 6.65
C LEU A 2 0.04 22.67 5.80
N GLN A 3 -0.56 23.86 5.81
CA GLN A 3 -0.04 25.07 5.14
C GLN A 3 1.37 25.50 5.57
N ARG A 4 1.83 25.06 6.75
CA ARG A 4 3.13 25.43 7.34
C ARG A 4 4.22 24.40 7.07
N LEU A 5 3.88 23.22 6.55
CA LEU A 5 4.85 22.19 6.22
C LEU A 5 5.32 22.41 4.78
N ASN A 6 6.64 22.43 4.58
CA ASN A 6 7.23 22.60 3.25
C ASN A 6 7.34 21.25 2.51
N GLY A 7 7.42 21.28 1.19
CA GLY A 7 7.62 20.13 0.32
C GLY A 7 6.32 19.51 -0.23
N GLN A 8 6.46 18.43 -0.98
CA GLN A 8 5.33 17.68 -1.52
C GLN A 8 4.77 16.75 -0.45
N HIS A 9 3.45 16.72 -0.32
CA HIS A 9 2.76 15.81 0.60
C HIS A 9 1.81 14.93 -0.20
N HIS A 10 1.98 13.62 -0.09
CA HIS A 10 1.11 12.64 -0.72
C HIS A 10 0.26 11.96 0.36
N LEU A 11 -1.05 11.91 0.16
CA LEU A 11 -1.96 11.24 1.08
C LEU A 11 -2.31 9.84 0.55
N ILE A 12 -2.21 8.84 1.43
CA ILE A 12 -2.75 7.51 1.18
C ILE A 12 -4.02 7.34 2.02
N TYR A 13 -5.15 7.21 1.34
CA TYR A 13 -6.47 7.21 1.98
C TYR A 13 -6.67 6.00 2.91
N GLY A 14 -7.00 6.29 4.17
CA GLY A 14 -7.60 5.36 5.12
C GLY A 14 -9.13 5.42 5.15
N ASN A 15 -9.76 4.61 6.01
CA ASN A 15 -11.22 4.57 6.14
C ASN A 15 -11.85 5.86 6.68
N TYR A 16 -11.10 6.65 7.46
CA TYR A 16 -11.62 7.85 8.11
C TYR A 16 -11.46 9.14 7.28
N ASP A 17 -10.88 9.06 6.08
CA ASP A 17 -10.57 10.24 5.25
C ASP A 17 -11.74 10.75 4.39
N TYR A 18 -12.98 10.41 4.74
CA TYR A 18 -14.17 10.75 3.95
C TYR A 18 -14.31 12.26 3.70
N LEU A 19 -14.02 13.10 4.71
CA LEU A 19 -14.06 14.55 4.56
C LEU A 19 -13.01 15.07 3.59
N ILE A 20 -11.81 14.49 3.61
CA ILE A 20 -10.73 14.86 2.69
C ILE A 20 -11.15 14.48 1.27
N ARG A 21 -11.68 13.28 1.08
CA ARG A 21 -12.18 12.81 -0.23
C ARG A 21 -13.29 13.70 -0.78
N GLN A 22 -14.25 14.09 0.04
CA GLN A 22 -15.34 15.00 -0.37
C GLN A 22 -14.85 16.39 -0.75
N ASN A 23 -13.70 16.81 -0.22
CA ASN A 23 -13.12 18.14 -0.44
C ASN A 23 -11.79 18.07 -1.20
N GLU A 24 -11.53 17.00 -1.96
CA GLU A 24 -10.22 16.71 -2.57
C GLU A 24 -9.71 17.88 -3.42
N ALA A 25 -10.59 18.49 -4.21
CA ALA A 25 -10.27 19.66 -5.03
C ALA A 25 -9.68 20.82 -4.21
N HIS A 26 -10.14 21.04 -2.98
CA HIS A 26 -9.58 22.06 -2.10
C HIS A 26 -8.13 21.73 -1.74
N PHE A 27 -7.83 20.49 -1.39
CA PHE A 27 -6.48 20.07 -1.00
C PHE A 27 -5.50 20.06 -2.18
N LEU A 28 -5.95 19.66 -3.38
CA LEU A 28 -5.09 19.59 -4.56
C LEU A 28 -4.81 20.97 -5.18
N ASN A 29 -5.71 21.95 -5.00
CA ASN A 29 -5.59 23.26 -5.65
C ASN A 29 -5.14 24.38 -4.72
N THR A 30 -5.37 24.28 -3.40
CA THR A 30 -4.92 25.31 -2.46
C THR A 30 -3.40 25.24 -2.30
N ARG A 31 -2.72 26.35 -2.54
CA ARG A 31 -1.26 26.45 -2.41
C ARG A 31 -0.84 26.76 -0.97
N LYS A 32 0.26 26.15 -0.55
CA LYS A 32 1.01 26.48 0.66
C LYS A 32 1.95 27.67 0.40
N ALA A 33 2.61 28.15 1.44
CA ALA A 33 3.55 29.27 1.35
C ALA A 33 4.76 28.99 0.43
N ASP A 34 5.18 27.73 0.31
CA ASP A 34 6.27 27.29 -0.56
C ASP A 34 5.85 27.02 -2.02
N GLY A 35 4.61 27.30 -2.38
CA GLY A 35 4.09 27.14 -3.74
C GLY A 35 3.62 25.73 -4.11
N HIS A 36 3.82 24.73 -3.25
CA HIS A 36 3.22 23.40 -3.45
C HIS A 36 1.74 23.40 -3.04
N PRO A 37 0.89 22.50 -3.60
CA PRO A 37 -0.45 22.28 -3.08
C PRO A 37 -0.43 21.75 -1.63
N LEU A 38 -1.57 21.82 -0.93
CA LEU A 38 -1.72 21.17 0.38
C LEU A 38 -1.41 19.68 0.27
N LEU A 39 -1.94 19.01 -0.75
CA LEU A 39 -1.59 17.65 -1.15
C LEU A 39 -1.17 17.61 -2.62
N SER A 40 -0.01 17.02 -2.89
CA SER A 40 0.51 16.79 -4.24
C SER A 40 -0.18 15.61 -4.94
N SER A 41 -0.66 14.64 -4.18
CA SER A 41 -1.62 13.64 -4.65
C SER A 41 -2.41 13.06 -3.46
N ALA A 42 -3.53 12.42 -3.75
CA ALA A 42 -4.26 11.61 -2.80
C ALA A 42 -4.79 10.35 -3.51
N SER A 43 -4.52 9.17 -2.97
CA SER A 43 -4.92 7.90 -3.59
C SER A 43 -5.02 6.78 -2.56
N HIS A 44 -5.65 5.65 -2.89
CA HIS A 44 -5.66 4.47 -2.02
C HIS A 44 -4.35 3.66 -2.09
N TYR A 45 -3.64 3.81 -3.21
CA TYR A 45 -2.45 3.04 -3.53
C TYR A 45 -1.47 3.96 -4.27
N LEU A 46 -0.18 3.89 -3.94
CA LEU A 46 0.86 4.65 -4.63
C LEU A 46 2.12 3.81 -4.77
N ARG A 47 2.66 3.76 -5.99
CA ARG A 47 3.99 3.26 -6.27
C ARG A 47 4.96 4.44 -6.28
N LEU A 48 5.83 4.51 -5.28
CA LEU A 48 6.76 5.62 -5.08
C LEU A 48 8.20 5.14 -5.23
N LYS A 49 8.94 5.71 -6.18
CA LYS A 49 10.38 5.49 -6.27
C LYS A 49 11.08 6.23 -5.13
N LEU A 50 12.04 5.57 -4.49
CA LEU A 50 12.91 6.13 -3.44
C LEU A 50 14.37 6.04 -3.91
N PRO A 51 14.82 7.00 -4.75
CA PRO A 51 16.17 6.96 -5.34
C PRO A 51 17.28 6.88 -4.29
N GLU A 52 17.10 7.49 -3.13
CA GLU A 52 18.04 7.55 -2.02
C GLU A 52 18.36 6.19 -1.38
N ILE A 53 17.55 5.18 -1.66
CA ILE A 53 17.78 3.77 -1.27
C ILE A 53 17.72 2.82 -2.47
N SER A 54 17.69 3.35 -3.69
CA SER A 54 17.60 2.58 -4.94
C SER A 54 16.47 1.54 -4.96
N ASN A 55 15.31 1.86 -4.34
CA ASN A 55 14.18 0.95 -4.24
C ASN A 55 12.85 1.66 -4.57
N THR A 56 11.75 0.91 -4.61
CA THR A 56 10.39 1.41 -4.79
C THR A 56 9.53 0.95 -3.63
N ALA A 57 8.76 1.87 -3.06
CA ALA A 57 7.75 1.59 -2.05
C ALA A 57 6.36 1.51 -2.68
N ILE A 58 5.61 0.50 -2.25
CA ILE A 58 4.18 0.33 -2.48
C ILE A 58 3.45 0.77 -1.22
N LEU A 59 2.76 1.91 -1.32
CA LEU A 59 2.03 2.50 -0.23
C LEU A 59 0.55 2.14 -0.33
N CYS A 60 -0.01 1.61 0.74
CA CYS A 60 -1.44 1.40 0.93
C CYS A 60 -1.76 1.60 2.41
N HIS A 61 -2.91 2.16 2.75
CA HIS A 61 -3.25 2.34 4.16
C HIS A 61 -3.38 0.99 4.90
N TYR A 62 -3.92 -0.02 4.22
CA TYR A 62 -4.10 -1.36 4.76
C TYR A 62 -2.92 -2.27 4.41
N PRO A 63 -2.54 -3.20 5.31
CA PRO A 63 -1.59 -4.25 4.96
C PRO A 63 -2.13 -5.10 3.82
N LEU A 64 -1.30 -5.31 2.81
CA LEU A 64 -1.59 -6.19 1.69
C LEU A 64 -0.87 -7.52 1.90
N TYR A 65 -1.57 -8.64 1.71
CA TYR A 65 -0.95 -9.96 1.72
C TYR A 65 0.00 -10.15 0.53
N GLU A 66 -0.38 -9.59 -0.62
CA GLU A 66 0.44 -9.50 -1.83
C GLU A 66 0.37 -8.10 -2.43
N TRP A 67 1.48 -7.64 -3.01
CA TRP A 67 1.58 -6.31 -3.61
C TRP A 67 2.48 -6.31 -4.85
N ASP A 68 2.38 -5.25 -5.66
CA ASP A 68 3.20 -5.09 -6.86
C ASP A 68 4.69 -5.17 -6.55
N GLY A 69 5.38 -6.14 -7.17
CA GLY A 69 6.81 -6.35 -7.02
C GLY A 69 7.27 -6.96 -5.69
N ILE A 70 6.38 -7.64 -4.95
CA ILE A 70 6.75 -8.44 -3.77
C ILE A 70 7.89 -9.46 -4.07
N HIS A 71 7.87 -10.07 -5.26
CA HIS A 71 8.90 -11.00 -5.74
C HIS A 71 10.22 -10.33 -6.14
N HIS A 72 10.16 -9.03 -6.43
CA HIS A 72 11.32 -8.22 -6.77
C HIS A 72 11.91 -7.52 -5.54
N GLY A 73 11.42 -7.84 -4.33
CA GLY A 73 11.90 -7.25 -3.08
C GLY A 73 11.52 -5.77 -2.92
N LEU A 74 10.48 -5.30 -3.62
CA LEU A 74 9.92 -3.97 -3.41
C LEU A 74 9.27 -3.87 -2.04
N TYR A 75 9.36 -2.69 -1.43
CA TYR A 75 8.90 -2.48 -0.06
C TYR A 75 7.40 -2.20 -0.05
N HIS A 76 6.68 -2.82 0.89
CA HIS A 76 5.30 -2.46 1.17
C HIS A 76 5.21 -1.69 2.47
N LEU A 77 4.72 -0.45 2.42
CA LEU A 77 4.53 0.38 3.60
C LEU A 77 3.03 0.57 3.85
N TYR A 78 2.61 0.27 5.07
CA TYR A 78 1.21 0.31 5.46
C TYR A 78 1.00 0.95 6.83
N GLY A 79 -0.26 1.23 7.16
CA GLY A 79 -0.69 1.75 8.46
C GLY A 79 -1.83 0.92 9.03
N HIS A 80 -2.89 1.60 9.47
CA HIS A 80 -4.15 1.02 9.98
C HIS A 80 -4.07 0.26 11.31
N LEU A 81 -2.97 -0.44 11.58
CA LEU A 81 -2.86 -1.38 12.70
C LEU A 81 -2.39 -0.75 14.03
N HIS A 82 -2.27 0.59 14.10
CA HIS A 82 -1.67 1.32 15.21
C HIS A 82 -0.22 0.87 15.47
N ASP A 83 0.06 0.31 16.64
CA ASP A 83 1.35 -0.24 17.06
C ASP A 83 1.54 -1.73 16.72
N ARG A 84 0.57 -2.35 16.04
CA ARG A 84 0.61 -3.78 15.71
C ARG A 84 1.21 -4.02 14.33
N MET A 85 1.87 -5.16 14.15
CA MET A 85 2.37 -5.63 12.86
C MET A 85 1.38 -6.60 12.21
N ALA A 86 1.21 -6.49 10.89
CA ALA A 86 0.46 -7.48 10.13
C ALA A 86 1.27 -8.77 10.00
N ALA A 87 0.60 -9.91 10.04
CA ALA A 87 1.20 -11.22 9.77
C ALA A 87 1.37 -11.47 8.25
N VAL A 88 2.04 -10.55 7.56
CA VAL A 88 2.34 -10.62 6.13
C VAL A 88 3.80 -10.97 5.92
N LYS A 89 4.11 -11.75 4.87
CA LYS A 89 5.47 -12.13 4.53
C LYS A 89 6.13 -11.07 3.65
N GLY A 90 7.45 -11.14 3.52
CA GLY A 90 8.22 -10.27 2.65
C GLY A 90 8.63 -8.96 3.31
N ARG A 91 8.96 -7.99 2.46
CA ARG A 91 9.51 -6.70 2.89
C ARG A 91 8.38 -5.70 3.13
N ALA A 92 7.64 -5.90 4.20
CA ALA A 92 6.50 -5.06 4.57
C ALA A 92 6.68 -4.44 5.96
N LEU A 93 6.31 -3.16 6.12
CA LEU A 93 6.46 -2.42 7.37
C LEU A 93 5.22 -1.61 7.70
N ASN A 94 4.72 -1.75 8.93
CA ASN A 94 3.80 -0.77 9.49
C ASN A 94 4.59 0.52 9.79
N ILE A 95 4.22 1.62 9.14
CA ILE A 95 4.83 2.95 9.30
C ILE A 95 3.97 3.90 10.16
N GLY A 96 3.00 3.36 10.91
CA GLY A 96 2.11 4.11 11.78
C GLY A 96 2.85 4.88 12.87
N TRP A 97 2.37 6.09 13.16
CA TRP A 97 2.94 6.94 14.21
C TRP A 97 2.98 6.25 15.57
N ASP A 98 1.93 5.53 15.93
CA ASP A 98 1.81 4.85 17.23
C ASP A 98 2.92 3.81 17.46
N LEU A 99 3.48 3.24 16.38
CA LEU A 99 4.59 2.30 16.45
C LEU A 99 5.95 2.99 16.59
N HIS A 100 6.19 4.07 15.83
CA HIS A 100 7.52 4.66 15.69
C HIS A 100 7.75 5.92 16.53
N SER A 101 6.67 6.62 16.92
CA SER A 101 6.69 7.92 17.62
C SER A 101 7.54 9.01 16.93
N ARG A 102 7.77 8.87 15.62
CA ARG A 102 8.51 9.80 14.77
C ARG A 102 8.20 9.57 13.30
N PHE A 103 8.61 10.51 12.44
CA PHE A 103 8.65 10.28 11.01
C PHE A 103 9.83 9.38 10.62
N LEU A 104 9.60 8.51 9.63
CA LEU A 104 10.62 7.66 9.05
C LEU A 104 11.14 8.26 7.75
N THR A 105 12.45 8.26 7.60
CA THR A 105 13.13 8.53 6.34
C THR A 105 13.18 7.27 5.48
N ALA A 106 13.52 7.39 4.19
CA ALA A 106 13.74 6.22 3.35
C ALA A 106 14.88 5.33 3.88
N GLN A 107 15.93 5.91 4.46
CA GLN A 107 17.02 5.15 5.09
C GLN A 107 16.53 4.37 6.32
N ASP A 108 15.65 4.95 7.15
CA ASP A 108 15.04 4.20 8.25
C ASP A 108 14.28 2.97 7.72
N ILE A 109 13.45 3.19 6.70
CA ILE A 109 12.66 2.13 6.05
C ILE A 109 13.59 1.03 5.50
N ASP A 110 14.68 1.41 4.83
CA ASP A 110 15.65 0.47 4.27
C ASP A 110 16.36 -0.35 5.35
N ILE A 111 16.77 0.29 6.45
CA ILE A 111 17.39 -0.38 7.60
C ILE A 111 16.45 -1.47 8.16
N PHE A 112 15.14 -1.21 8.24
CA PHE A 112 14.18 -2.21 8.72
C PHE A 112 13.96 -3.37 7.73
N LEU A 113 14.03 -3.12 6.42
CA LEU A 113 13.49 -4.03 5.41
C LEU A 113 14.53 -4.76 4.55
N ARG A 114 15.73 -4.20 4.37
CA ARG A 114 16.70 -4.70 3.38
C ARG A 114 17.14 -6.15 3.61
N ASP A 115 17.23 -6.55 4.88
CA ASP A 115 17.71 -7.88 5.28
C ASP A 115 16.59 -8.93 5.32
N LEU A 116 15.32 -8.52 5.16
CA LEU A 116 14.20 -9.44 5.03
C LEU A 116 14.22 -10.10 3.63
N PRO A 117 13.84 -11.38 3.53
CA PRO A 117 13.82 -12.08 2.25
C PRO A 117 12.71 -11.50 1.35
N ALA A 118 12.99 -11.41 0.05
CA ALA A 118 11.93 -11.28 -0.94
C ALA A 118 11.06 -12.55 -0.91
N VAL A 119 9.75 -12.41 -1.04
CA VAL A 119 8.87 -13.58 -1.11
C VAL A 119 9.13 -14.26 -2.45
N GLN A 120 9.44 -15.55 -2.41
CA GLN A 120 9.50 -16.39 -3.60
C GLN A 120 8.40 -17.43 -3.49
N TYR A 121 7.48 -17.46 -4.45
CA TYR A 121 6.57 -18.59 -4.64
C TYR A 121 7.25 -19.58 -5.60
N PHE A 122 8.37 -20.18 -5.19
CA PHE A 122 8.88 -21.35 -5.90
C PHE A 122 8.13 -22.59 -5.42
N ASP A 123 6.91 -22.76 -5.91
CA ASP A 123 6.38 -24.09 -6.21
C ASP A 123 5.23 -23.99 -7.22
N ASP A 124 5.56 -23.77 -8.50
CA ASP A 124 4.58 -23.87 -9.59
C ASP A 124 3.88 -25.24 -9.60
N LYS A 125 4.46 -26.29 -8.98
CA LYS A 125 3.83 -27.61 -8.90
C LYS A 125 2.73 -27.70 -7.83
N GLN A 126 2.67 -26.79 -6.86
CA GLN A 126 1.55 -26.70 -5.90
C GLN A 126 0.42 -25.80 -6.40
N ASN A 127 0.70 -24.90 -7.35
CA ASN A 127 -0.32 -24.13 -8.07
C ASN A 127 -0.87 -24.85 -9.32
N VAL A 128 -0.31 -26.02 -9.68
CA VAL A 128 -1.04 -26.97 -10.51
C VAL A 128 -2.18 -27.51 -9.65
N ILE A 129 -3.41 -27.14 -9.99
CA ILE A 129 -4.60 -27.88 -9.53
C ILE A 129 -4.47 -29.29 -10.10
N VAL A 130 -3.87 -30.20 -9.33
CA VAL A 130 -3.84 -31.64 -9.66
C VAL A 130 -5.21 -32.21 -9.30
N GLY A 131 -6.20 -32.01 -10.18
CA GLY A 131 -7.54 -32.63 -10.18
C GLY A 131 -8.44 -32.22 -9.00
N ASN A 132 -9.66 -31.69 -9.17
CA ASN A 132 -10.68 -32.03 -10.15
C ASN A 132 -11.26 -30.78 -10.81
N SER A 133 -11.22 -30.76 -12.15
CA SER A 133 -11.90 -29.83 -13.07
C SER A 133 -11.99 -28.36 -12.64
N THR A 134 -11.02 -27.55 -13.07
CA THR A 134 -11.10 -26.08 -13.13
C THR A 134 -12.35 -25.57 -13.86
N GLU A 135 -12.93 -26.38 -14.75
CA GLU A 135 -14.20 -26.09 -15.42
C GLU A 135 -15.40 -25.96 -14.47
N ASP A 136 -15.35 -26.53 -13.26
CA ASP A 136 -16.53 -26.62 -12.39
C ASP A 136 -16.60 -25.50 -11.33
N ALA A 137 -15.46 -25.05 -10.77
CA ALA A 137 -15.44 -24.00 -9.75
C ALA A 137 -15.74 -22.60 -10.34
N ALA A 138 -15.13 -22.25 -11.47
CA ALA A 138 -15.37 -20.98 -12.13
C ALA A 138 -16.80 -20.89 -12.69
N ALA A 139 -17.32 -22.00 -13.24
CA ALA A 139 -18.70 -22.09 -13.73
C ALA A 139 -19.73 -21.97 -12.59
N LYS A 140 -19.48 -22.61 -11.43
CA LYS A 140 -20.33 -22.48 -10.24
C LYS A 140 -20.37 -21.05 -9.69
N VAL A 141 -19.24 -20.36 -9.67
CA VAL A 141 -19.17 -18.95 -9.27
C VAL A 141 -19.93 -18.07 -10.27
N TRP A 142 -19.73 -18.27 -11.58
CA TRP A 142 -20.46 -17.53 -12.61
C TRP A 142 -21.98 -17.76 -12.56
N ALA A 143 -22.42 -19.00 -12.41
CA ALA A 143 -23.84 -19.34 -12.31
C ALA A 143 -24.47 -18.72 -11.06
N ARG A 144 -23.75 -18.70 -9.93
CA ARG A 144 -24.23 -18.07 -8.69
C ARG A 144 -24.31 -16.55 -8.81
N LEU A 145 -23.37 -15.90 -9.49
CA LEU A 145 -23.39 -14.46 -9.71
C LEU A 145 -24.47 -14.02 -10.71
N ALA A 146 -24.73 -14.81 -11.76
CA ALA A 146 -25.81 -14.54 -12.71
C ALA A 146 -27.19 -14.65 -12.04
N ALA A 147 -27.42 -15.66 -11.20
CA ALA A 147 -28.68 -15.84 -10.46
C ALA A 147 -28.95 -14.79 -9.37
N LEU A 148 -27.95 -13.97 -9.00
CA LEU A 148 -28.09 -12.89 -8.01
C LEU A 148 -28.31 -11.51 -8.67
N ASN A 149 -28.25 -11.43 -10.00
CA ASN A 149 -28.40 -10.20 -10.78
C ASN A 149 -29.68 -10.18 -11.64
N GLU A 150 -30.63 -11.11 -11.39
CA GLU A 150 -32.04 -11.01 -11.79
C GLU A 150 -32.86 -10.44 -10.63
#